data_AF-A0A7S0FL18-F1
#
_entry.id   AF-A0A7S0FL18-F1
#
_cell.length_a   1.000
_cell.length_b   1.000
_cell.length_c   1.000
_cell.angle_alpha   90.00
_cell.angle_beta   90.00
_cell.angle_gamma   90.00
#
_symmetry.space_group_name_H-M   'P 1'
#
loop_
_entity.id
_entity.type
_entity.pdbx_description
1 polymer ?
#
loop_
_entity_poly.entity_id
_entity_poly.type
_entity_poly.pdbx_seq_one_letter_code
_entity_poly.pdbx_strand_id
1 'polypeptide(L)'
;MPPCHIALVGDSDVSRWPPELFPSPPSSAWSVVRNGLPGACLEEITGLVAKIVADIAMESNDKGQNERKKNPLMMLVMCAGENDIGQGYSIDKIIRSFERVLDECFAFDMTMSKLILFLGPKLEPWLSTDHSSRKQYIKLSKAFQRAIERHKRKGDIFYIDCSLMFCGDSANVPGAITARAKAEERYFLNDGLHLSNEGYTIWKKVIEAEVGKILDASTN
;
A
#
# COMPACT_ATOMS: atom_id res chain seq x y z
N MET A 1 -3.87 23.82 -4.81
CA MET A 1 -4.42 22.55 -4.27
C MET A 1 -4.28 22.57 -2.75
N PRO A 2 -5.12 21.86 -1.97
CA PRO A 2 -4.89 21.69 -0.54
C PRO A 2 -3.50 21.07 -0.29
N PRO A 3 -2.88 21.32 0.88
CA PRO A 3 -1.70 20.57 1.32
C PRO A 3 -2.00 19.08 1.27
N CYS A 4 -1.04 18.31 0.76
CA CYS A 4 -1.20 16.88 0.62
C CYS A 4 -0.06 16.12 1.29
N HIS A 5 -0.42 15.13 2.10
CA HIS A 5 0.50 14.32 2.88
C HIS A 5 0.44 12.88 2.38
N ILE A 6 1.57 12.30 2.00
CA ILE A 6 1.71 10.87 1.72
C ILE A 6 2.39 10.22 2.91
N ALA A 7 1.72 9.28 3.57
CA ALA A 7 2.38 8.39 4.51
C ALA A 7 2.57 7.02 3.84
N LEU A 8 3.82 6.62 3.66
CA LEU A 8 4.18 5.25 3.28
C LEU A 8 4.15 4.41 4.57
N VAL A 9 3.29 3.39 4.65
CA VAL A 9 3.07 2.60 5.86
C VAL A 9 3.13 1.12 5.54
N GLY A 10 3.96 0.35 6.22
CA GLY A 10 4.04 -1.07 5.90
C GLY A 10 5.21 -1.77 6.55
N ASP A 11 5.64 -2.85 5.94
CA ASP A 11 6.66 -3.74 6.48
C ASP A 11 8.08 -3.38 5.99
N SER A 12 8.91 -4.40 5.74
CA SER A 12 10.28 -4.23 5.29
C SER A 12 10.38 -3.58 3.92
N ASP A 13 9.43 -3.78 3.01
CA ASP A 13 9.45 -3.10 1.70
C ASP A 13 9.29 -1.59 1.88
N VAL A 14 8.33 -1.14 2.69
CA VAL A 14 8.22 0.30 3.01
C VAL A 14 9.48 0.79 3.71
N SER A 15 10.03 0.03 4.66
CA SER A 15 11.22 0.46 5.41
C SER A 15 12.47 0.67 4.54
N ARG A 16 12.56 -0.08 3.43
CA ARG A 16 13.71 -0.10 2.51
C ARG A 16 13.52 0.79 1.29
N TRP A 17 12.32 1.35 1.10
CA TRP A 17 12.04 2.22 -0.04
C TRP A 17 13.02 3.41 -0.08
N PRO A 18 13.78 3.60 -1.17
CA PRO A 18 14.71 4.72 -1.32
C PRO A 18 13.97 6.06 -1.43
N PRO A 19 14.36 7.11 -0.69
CA PRO A 19 13.70 8.41 -0.70
C PRO A 19 13.56 9.06 -2.08
N GLU A 20 14.56 8.92 -2.95
CA GLU A 20 14.55 9.41 -4.33
C GLU A 20 13.51 8.71 -5.22
N LEU A 21 13.05 7.52 -4.79
CA LEU A 21 12.01 6.73 -5.44
C LEU A 21 10.66 6.82 -4.72
N PHE A 22 10.49 7.69 -3.73
CA PHE A 22 9.17 7.95 -3.18
C PHE A 22 8.23 8.52 -4.25
N PRO A 23 6.91 8.23 -4.17
CA PRO A 23 5.91 8.86 -5.02
C PRO A 23 5.95 10.39 -4.91
N SER A 24 5.95 11.05 -6.05
CA SER A 24 6.06 12.51 -6.20
C SER A 24 5.07 13.03 -7.25
N PRO A 25 3.75 13.00 -6.99
CA PRO A 25 2.75 13.33 -8.00
C PRO A 25 2.90 14.78 -8.52
N PRO A 26 2.81 15.00 -9.84
CA PRO A 26 3.25 16.23 -10.51
C PRO A 26 2.24 17.37 -10.40
N SER A 27 1.96 17.90 -9.21
CA SER A 27 1.05 19.08 -9.09
C SER A 27 0.95 19.72 -7.71
N SER A 28 1.61 19.21 -6.68
CA SER A 28 1.48 19.75 -5.32
C SER A 28 2.77 19.69 -4.53
N ALA A 29 2.87 20.59 -3.54
CA ALA A 29 3.82 20.46 -2.45
C ALA A 29 3.37 19.27 -1.58
N TRP A 30 3.81 18.07 -1.95
CA TRP A 30 3.59 16.86 -1.17
C TRP A 30 4.65 16.78 -0.08
N SER A 31 4.23 16.48 1.15
CA SER A 31 5.15 15.91 2.13
C SER A 31 5.02 14.40 2.09
N VAL A 32 6.15 13.70 2.09
CA VAL A 32 6.17 12.24 2.14
C VAL A 32 6.87 11.81 3.42
N VAL A 33 6.21 10.99 4.22
CA VAL A 33 6.77 10.40 5.43
C VAL A 33 6.80 8.89 5.29
N ARG A 34 7.91 8.25 5.66
CA ARG A 34 8.11 6.81 5.58
C ARG A 34 7.99 6.20 6.97
N ASN A 35 7.07 5.26 7.12
CA ASN A 35 6.77 4.55 8.36
C ASN A 35 6.74 3.03 8.10
N GLY A 36 7.90 2.48 7.75
CA GLY A 36 8.06 1.03 7.56
C GLY A 36 8.57 0.36 8.83
N LEU A 37 7.97 -0.77 9.21
CA LEU A 37 8.39 -1.60 10.33
C LEU A 37 8.86 -2.98 9.79
N PRO A 38 10.17 -3.24 9.70
CA PRO A 38 10.68 -4.49 9.13
C PRO A 38 10.09 -5.75 9.78
N GLY A 39 9.58 -6.67 8.96
CA GLY A 39 9.01 -7.94 9.41
C GLY A 39 7.61 -7.82 10.04
N ALA A 40 7.01 -6.64 10.04
CA ALA A 40 5.69 -6.41 10.62
C ALA A 40 4.61 -7.24 9.90
N CYS A 41 3.74 -7.83 10.71
CA CYS A 41 2.44 -8.34 10.33
C CYS A 41 1.39 -7.22 10.41
N LEU A 42 0.22 -7.43 9.83
CA LEU A 42 -0.87 -6.43 9.84
C LEU A 42 -1.33 -6.00 11.24
N GLU A 43 -1.21 -6.88 12.24
CA GLU A 43 -1.50 -6.55 13.63
C GLU A 43 -0.65 -5.38 14.14
N GLU A 44 0.65 -5.40 13.86
CA GLU A 44 1.61 -4.39 14.31
C GLU A 44 1.42 -3.08 13.54
N ILE A 45 1.02 -3.17 12.26
CA ILE A 45 0.68 -2.01 11.43
C ILE A 45 -0.53 -1.24 11.99
N THR A 46 -1.48 -1.93 12.63
CA THR A 46 -2.69 -1.29 13.19
C THR A 46 -2.33 -0.18 14.18
N GLY A 47 -1.44 -0.46 15.14
CA GLY A 47 -1.00 0.55 16.12
C GLY A 47 -0.18 1.68 15.51
N LEU A 48 0.59 1.38 14.46
CA LEU A 48 1.39 2.37 13.74
C LEU A 48 0.50 3.37 12.98
N VAL A 49 -0.55 2.89 12.31
CA VAL A 49 -1.50 3.73 11.55
C VAL A 49 -2.20 4.74 12.45
N ALA A 50 -2.74 4.30 13.59
CA ALA A 50 -3.44 5.19 14.51
C ALA A 50 -2.56 6.36 14.95
N LYS A 51 -1.28 6.07 15.26
CA LYS A 51 -0.29 7.09 15.61
C LYS A 51 -0.03 8.07 14.46
N ILE A 52 0.25 7.57 13.25
CA ILE A 52 0.54 8.41 12.07
C ILE A 52 -0.63 9.35 11.76
N VAL A 53 -1.85 8.81 11.78
CA VAL A 53 -3.05 9.60 11.51
C VAL A 53 -3.21 10.72 12.53
N ALA A 54 -2.98 10.42 13.82
CA ALA A 54 -3.03 11.42 14.88
C ALA A 54 -1.93 12.48 14.76
N ASP A 55 -0.68 12.08 14.48
CA ASP A 55 0.45 13.01 14.36
C ASP A 55 0.22 14.03 13.22
N ILE A 56 -0.18 13.56 12.03
CA ILE A 56 -0.47 14.45 10.88
C ILE A 56 -1.70 15.33 11.13
N ALA A 57 -2.68 14.83 11.90
CA ALA A 57 -3.84 15.62 12.33
C ALA A 57 -3.44 16.83 13.17
N MET A 58 -2.60 16.58 14.17
CA MET A 58 -2.12 17.61 15.09
C MET A 58 -1.28 18.65 14.35
N GLU A 59 -0.37 18.23 13.47
CA GLU A 59 0.44 19.14 12.66
C GLU A 59 -0.40 20.04 11.74
N SER A 60 -1.54 19.54 11.26
CA SER A 60 -2.45 20.28 10.37
C SER A 60 -3.24 21.36 11.13
N ASN A 61 -3.59 21.11 12.40
CA ASN A 61 -4.35 22.04 13.23
C ASN A 61 -3.53 23.24 13.72
N ASP A 62 -2.23 23.04 14.01
CA ASP A 62 -1.35 24.12 14.49
C ASP A 62 -1.05 25.19 13.43
N LYS A 63 -1.17 24.86 12.14
CA LYS A 63 -0.69 25.70 11.03
C LYS A 63 -1.68 26.74 10.48
N GLY A 64 -2.91 26.89 11.00
CA GLY A 64 -3.73 28.01 10.53
C GLY A 64 -5.18 28.10 11.01
N GLN A 65 -5.45 29.12 11.83
CA GLN A 65 -6.80 29.65 12.02
C GLN A 65 -7.17 30.79 11.04
N ASN A 66 -6.23 31.30 10.23
CA ASN A 66 -6.44 32.58 9.54
C ASN A 66 -6.75 32.55 8.03
N GLU A 67 -6.81 31.39 7.37
CA GLU A 67 -7.21 31.32 5.96
C GLU A 67 -8.23 30.21 5.73
N ARG A 68 -9.34 30.53 5.02
CA ARG A 68 -10.36 29.57 4.53
C ARG A 68 -9.74 28.60 3.50
N LYS A 69 -8.79 27.77 3.93
CA LYS A 69 -8.09 26.80 3.09
C LYS A 69 -8.96 25.55 2.91
N LYS A 70 -8.93 25.01 1.69
CA LYS A 70 -9.51 23.70 1.36
C LYS A 70 -8.99 22.65 2.35
N ASN A 71 -9.86 21.70 2.70
CA ASN A 71 -9.52 20.58 3.59
C ASN A 71 -8.24 19.89 3.10
N PRO A 72 -7.25 19.65 3.99
CA PRO A 72 -6.05 18.90 3.62
C PRO A 72 -6.41 17.48 3.16
N LEU A 73 -5.54 16.91 2.35
CA LEU A 73 -5.66 15.53 1.89
C LEU A 73 -4.51 14.69 2.47
N MET A 74 -4.86 13.59 3.12
CA MET A 74 -3.91 12.56 3.54
C MET A 74 -4.09 11.33 2.67
N MET A 75 -2.98 10.81 2.18
CA MET A 75 -2.91 9.59 1.42
C MET A 75 -2.02 8.59 2.15
N LEU A 76 -2.59 7.44 2.49
CA LEU A 76 -1.87 6.33 3.10
C LEU A 76 -1.54 5.32 1.99
N VAL A 77 -0.26 5.19 1.65
CA VAL A 77 0.21 4.15 0.71
C VAL A 77 0.71 2.99 1.54
N MET A 78 0.04 1.85 1.44
CA MET A 78 0.21 0.75 2.38
C MET A 78 0.61 -0.55 1.72
N CYS A 79 1.54 -1.31 2.29
CA CYS A 79 1.79 -2.71 1.92
C CYS A 79 2.14 -3.56 3.14
N ALA A 80 1.43 -4.68 3.32
CA ALA A 80 1.66 -5.66 4.37
C ALA A 80 0.81 -6.91 4.12
N GLY A 81 1.15 -8.00 4.80
CA GLY A 81 0.40 -9.27 4.82
C GLY A 81 1.23 -10.48 4.39
N GLU A 82 2.31 -10.27 3.64
CA GLU A 82 3.25 -11.32 3.25
C GLU A 82 3.92 -11.97 4.46
N ASN A 83 4.35 -11.17 5.45
CA ASN A 83 4.92 -11.68 6.69
C ASN A 83 3.92 -12.52 7.48
N ASP A 84 2.64 -12.16 7.49
CA ASP A 84 1.61 -12.96 8.17
C ASP A 84 1.49 -14.37 7.58
N ILE A 85 1.62 -14.50 6.25
CA ILE A 85 1.70 -15.81 5.59
C ILE A 85 2.97 -16.56 6.02
N GLY A 86 4.12 -15.86 6.05
CA GLY A 86 5.38 -16.42 6.55
C GLY A 86 5.32 -16.92 8.00
N GLN A 87 4.50 -16.27 8.84
CA GLN A 87 4.22 -16.68 10.22
C GLN A 87 3.17 -17.78 10.34
N GLY A 88 2.62 -18.27 9.22
CA GLY A 88 1.62 -19.34 9.20
C GLY A 88 0.23 -18.92 9.67
N TYR A 89 -0.10 -17.62 9.63
CA TYR A 89 -1.44 -17.16 10.00
C TYR A 89 -2.48 -17.57 8.96
N SER A 90 -3.69 -17.88 9.44
CA SER A 90 -4.81 -18.17 8.55
C SER A 90 -5.27 -16.90 7.85
N ILE A 91 -5.72 -17.02 6.60
CA ILE A 91 -6.28 -15.88 5.83
C ILE A 91 -7.34 -15.13 6.64
N ASP A 92 -8.23 -15.82 7.35
CA ASP A 92 -9.25 -15.17 8.17
C ASP A 92 -8.68 -14.32 9.30
N LYS A 93 -7.58 -14.76 9.93
CA LYS A 93 -6.89 -13.95 10.95
C LYS A 93 -6.30 -12.69 10.31
N ILE A 94 -5.63 -12.85 9.17
CA ILE A 94 -4.99 -11.75 8.44
C ILE A 94 -6.04 -10.71 8.01
N ILE A 95 -7.18 -11.16 7.50
CA ILE A 95 -8.27 -10.27 7.09
C ILE A 95 -8.88 -9.53 8.29
N ARG A 96 -9.02 -10.15 9.46
CA ARG A 96 -9.46 -9.43 10.67
C ARG A 96 -8.47 -8.36 11.12
N SER A 97 -7.16 -8.58 10.95
CA SER A 97 -6.15 -7.55 11.22
C SER A 97 -6.20 -6.45 10.15
N PHE A 98 -6.37 -6.81 8.88
CA PHE A 98 -6.54 -5.84 7.79
C PHE A 98 -7.78 -4.95 7.96
N GLU A 99 -8.94 -5.52 8.29
CA GLU A 99 -10.17 -4.75 8.53
C GLU A 99 -9.98 -3.75 9.69
N ARG A 100 -9.27 -4.14 10.75
CA ARG A 100 -8.89 -3.22 11.84
C ARG A 100 -7.95 -2.11 11.38
N VAL A 101 -6.95 -2.42 10.56
CA VAL A 101 -6.09 -1.39 9.94
C VAL A 101 -6.93 -0.36 9.17
N LEU A 102 -7.89 -0.81 8.36
CA LEU A 102 -8.77 0.08 7.63
C LEU A 102 -9.63 0.93 8.56
N ASP A 103 -10.24 0.33 9.59
CA ASP A 103 -11.05 1.07 10.57
C ASP A 103 -10.21 2.15 11.28
N GLU A 104 -8.98 1.85 11.70
CA GLU A 104 -8.07 2.81 12.36
C GLU A 104 -7.68 3.98 11.45
N CYS A 105 -7.47 3.75 10.16
CA CYS A 105 -7.22 4.83 9.20
C CYS A 105 -8.35 5.89 9.23
N PHE A 106 -9.59 5.46 9.45
CA PHE A 106 -10.78 6.30 9.42
C PHE A 106 -11.41 6.57 10.79
N ALA A 107 -10.83 6.07 11.89
CA ALA A 107 -11.40 6.17 13.24
C ALA A 107 -11.54 7.62 13.72
N PHE A 108 -10.56 8.47 13.36
CA PHE A 108 -10.60 9.89 13.66
C PHE A 108 -11.40 10.64 12.60
N ASP A 109 -12.59 11.12 12.97
CA ASP A 109 -13.35 12.07 12.17
C ASP A 109 -12.65 13.41 12.23
N MET A 110 -11.96 13.72 11.14
CA MET A 110 -11.19 14.93 11.00
C MET A 110 -11.73 15.70 9.80
N THR A 111 -11.54 17.02 9.83
CA THR A 111 -11.77 17.91 8.69
C THR A 111 -10.91 17.57 7.46
N MET A 112 -10.03 16.58 7.54
CA MET A 112 -9.12 16.15 6.49
C MET A 112 -9.69 14.98 5.69
N SER A 113 -9.60 15.07 4.37
CA SER A 113 -9.93 13.94 3.49
C SER A 113 -8.82 12.89 3.58
N LYS A 114 -9.20 11.62 3.61
CA LYS A 114 -8.26 10.49 3.73
C LYS A 114 -8.49 9.52 2.58
N LEU A 115 -7.41 9.10 1.95
CA LEU A 115 -7.40 8.07 0.91
C LEU A 115 -6.40 6.98 1.29
N ILE A 116 -6.71 5.74 0.94
CA ILE A 116 -5.80 4.60 1.11
C ILE A 116 -5.48 4.03 -0.27
N LEU A 117 -4.19 3.85 -0.58
CA LEU A 117 -3.72 3.03 -1.68
C LEU A 117 -3.06 1.79 -1.07
N PHE A 118 -3.74 0.67 -1.09
CA PHE A 118 -3.23 -0.60 -0.55
C PHE A 118 -2.61 -1.44 -1.67
N LEU A 119 -1.30 -1.66 -1.59
CA LEU A 119 -0.55 -2.53 -2.50
C LEU A 119 -0.75 -3.98 -2.05
N GLY A 120 -1.26 -4.80 -2.97
CA GLY A 120 -1.42 -6.24 -2.76
C GLY A 120 -0.09 -6.99 -2.67
N PRO A 121 -0.14 -8.29 -2.32
CA PRO A 121 1.06 -9.10 -2.26
C PRO A 121 1.69 -9.25 -3.65
N LYS A 122 3.02 -9.24 -3.70
CA LYS A 122 3.80 -9.41 -4.94
C LYS A 122 4.26 -10.86 -5.11
N LEU A 123 4.30 -11.36 -6.34
CA LEU A 123 4.99 -12.63 -6.58
C LEU A 123 6.51 -12.42 -6.45
N GLU A 124 7.12 -13.18 -5.57
CA GLU A 124 8.56 -13.19 -5.30
C GLU A 124 9.26 -14.37 -6.01
N PRO A 125 10.54 -14.25 -6.40
CA PRO A 125 11.29 -15.30 -7.11
C PRO A 125 11.17 -16.71 -6.50
N TRP A 126 11.21 -16.82 -5.17
CA TRP A 126 11.14 -18.12 -4.48
C TRP A 126 9.75 -18.79 -4.55
N LEU A 127 8.68 -18.04 -4.86
CA LEU A 127 7.33 -18.61 -5.07
C LEU A 127 7.20 -19.41 -6.37
N SER A 128 8.23 -19.40 -7.21
CA SER A 128 8.28 -20.25 -8.40
C SER A 128 8.34 -21.75 -8.04
N THR A 129 8.88 -22.09 -6.87
CA THR A 129 9.00 -23.47 -6.37
C THR A 129 8.09 -23.75 -5.16
N ASP A 130 7.62 -22.72 -4.43
CA ASP A 130 6.63 -22.88 -3.36
C ASP A 130 5.19 -22.60 -3.82
N HIS A 131 4.57 -23.62 -4.40
CA HIS A 131 3.17 -23.56 -4.85
C HIS A 131 2.16 -23.35 -3.71
N SER A 132 2.48 -23.76 -2.48
CA SER A 132 1.58 -23.62 -1.35
C SER A 132 1.47 -22.15 -0.95
N SER A 133 2.60 -21.50 -0.71
CA SER A 133 2.65 -20.07 -0.39
C SER A 133 2.10 -19.22 -1.53
N ARG A 134 2.39 -19.57 -2.79
CA ARG A 134 1.81 -18.89 -3.96
C ARG A 134 0.28 -18.92 -3.93
N LYS A 135 -0.32 -20.07 -3.61
CA LYS A 135 -1.78 -20.19 -3.48
C LYS A 135 -2.32 -19.33 -2.34
N GLN A 136 -1.58 -19.20 -1.24
CA GLN A 136 -1.96 -18.31 -0.14
C GLN A 136 -1.91 -16.84 -0.54
N TYR A 137 -0.88 -16.39 -1.28
CA TYR A 137 -0.78 -15.01 -1.78
C TYR A 137 -1.98 -14.65 -2.67
N ILE A 138 -2.37 -15.55 -3.57
CA ILE A 138 -3.54 -15.37 -4.45
C ILE A 138 -4.83 -15.29 -3.63
N LYS A 139 -4.98 -16.15 -2.60
CA LYS A 139 -6.14 -16.12 -1.71
C LYS A 139 -6.18 -14.81 -0.92
N LEU A 140 -5.03 -14.37 -0.40
CA LEU A 140 -4.88 -13.17 0.39
C LEU A 140 -5.25 -11.92 -0.44
N SER A 141 -4.69 -11.78 -1.65
CA SER A 141 -5.03 -10.69 -2.57
C SER A 141 -6.54 -10.58 -2.83
N LYS A 142 -7.18 -11.71 -3.17
CA LYS A 142 -8.64 -11.75 -3.38
C LYS A 142 -9.43 -11.42 -2.11
N ALA A 143 -8.93 -11.84 -0.95
CA ALA A 143 -9.58 -11.60 0.33
C ALA A 143 -9.48 -10.13 0.74
N PHE A 144 -8.34 -9.46 0.51
CA PHE A 144 -8.20 -8.01 0.70
C PHE A 144 -9.19 -7.22 -0.17
N GLN A 145 -9.26 -7.52 -1.47
CA GLN A 145 -10.22 -6.87 -2.37
C GLN A 145 -11.67 -7.00 -1.88
N ARG A 146 -12.07 -8.20 -1.43
CA ARG A 146 -13.41 -8.41 -0.85
C ARG A 146 -13.63 -7.65 0.45
N ALA A 147 -12.63 -7.58 1.32
CA ALA A 147 -12.72 -6.83 2.57
C ALA A 147 -12.90 -5.33 2.28
N ILE A 148 -12.15 -4.79 1.31
CA ILE A 148 -12.30 -3.41 0.83
C ILE A 148 -13.71 -3.17 0.29
N GLU A 149 -14.23 -4.05 -0.58
CA GLU A 149 -15.57 -3.89 -1.16
C GLU A 149 -16.73 -3.90 -0.14
N ARG A 150 -16.50 -4.48 1.04
CA ARG A 150 -17.46 -4.49 2.16
C ARG A 150 -17.27 -3.34 3.12
N HIS A 151 -16.15 -2.63 3.06
CA HIS A 151 -15.83 -1.57 4.00
C HIS A 151 -16.72 -0.33 3.75
N LYS A 152 -17.18 0.31 4.83
CA LYS A 152 -18.09 1.48 4.76
C LYS A 152 -17.49 2.68 4.01
N ARG A 153 -16.15 2.74 3.93
CA ARG A 153 -15.37 3.79 3.23
C ARG A 153 -14.76 3.29 1.92
N LYS A 154 -15.31 2.26 1.28
CA LYS A 154 -14.70 1.66 0.08
C LYS A 154 -14.41 2.63 -1.08
N GLY A 155 -15.16 3.73 -1.20
CA GLY A 155 -14.89 4.78 -2.19
C GLY A 155 -13.59 5.55 -1.95
N ASP A 156 -13.03 5.47 -0.74
CA ASP A 156 -11.78 6.12 -0.34
C ASP A 156 -10.59 5.15 -0.29
N ILE A 157 -10.80 3.89 -0.70
CA ILE A 157 -9.81 2.81 -0.57
C ILE A 157 -9.56 2.18 -1.94
N PHE A 158 -8.34 2.31 -2.42
CA PHE A 158 -7.90 1.83 -3.72
C PHE A 158 -6.96 0.65 -3.53
N TYR A 159 -7.25 -0.45 -4.22
CA TYR A 159 -6.41 -1.64 -4.20
C TYR A 159 -5.56 -1.71 -5.47
N ILE A 160 -4.24 -1.83 -5.31
CA ILE A 160 -3.32 -2.05 -6.43
C ILE A 160 -2.89 -3.52 -6.40
N ASP A 161 -3.33 -4.30 -7.38
CA ASP A 161 -2.94 -5.69 -7.50
C ASP A 161 -1.49 -5.81 -7.99
N CYS A 162 -0.58 -6.13 -7.07
CA CYS A 162 0.85 -6.31 -7.36
C CYS A 162 1.20 -7.73 -7.79
N SER A 163 0.24 -8.67 -7.83
CA SER A 163 0.56 -10.10 -7.91
C SER A 163 1.39 -10.47 -9.14
N LEU A 164 1.12 -9.82 -10.29
CA LEU A 164 1.85 -10.09 -11.54
C LEU A 164 2.79 -8.94 -11.95
N MET A 165 2.90 -7.90 -11.13
CA MET A 165 3.53 -6.63 -11.50
C MET A 165 5.01 -6.77 -11.88
N PHE A 166 5.71 -7.72 -11.26
CA PHE A 166 7.15 -7.93 -11.44
C PHE A 166 7.47 -9.18 -12.27
N CYS A 167 6.49 -9.70 -13.04
CA CYS A 167 6.64 -10.95 -13.79
C CYS A 167 6.98 -10.77 -15.27
N GLY A 168 7.08 -9.52 -15.75
CA GLY A 168 7.35 -9.18 -17.15
C GLY A 168 6.46 -9.92 -18.13
N ASP A 169 7.05 -10.49 -19.19
CA ASP A 169 6.29 -11.18 -20.24
C ASP A 169 5.55 -12.42 -19.75
N SER A 170 6.04 -13.06 -18.67
CA SER A 170 5.39 -14.23 -18.09
C SER A 170 4.05 -13.91 -17.41
N ALA A 171 3.75 -12.64 -17.17
CA ALA A 171 2.44 -12.19 -16.69
C ALA A 171 1.34 -12.35 -17.76
N ASN A 172 1.69 -12.36 -19.04
CA ASN A 172 0.74 -12.26 -20.16
C ASN A 172 0.26 -13.62 -20.70
N VAL A 173 0.61 -14.73 -20.05
CA VAL A 173 0.23 -16.08 -20.50
C VAL A 173 -1.05 -16.57 -19.80
N PRO A 174 -1.90 -17.39 -20.47
CA PRO A 174 -3.05 -18.01 -19.82
C PRO A 174 -2.63 -18.82 -18.58
N GLY A 175 -3.26 -18.56 -17.44
CA GLY A 175 -2.91 -19.19 -16.16
C GLY A 175 -1.63 -18.66 -15.50
N ALA A 176 -1.15 -17.47 -15.91
CA ALA A 176 -0.01 -16.77 -15.34
C ALA A 176 -0.01 -16.79 -13.80
N ILE A 177 -1.03 -16.21 -13.17
CA ILE A 177 -1.12 -16.08 -11.71
C ILE A 177 -1.01 -17.43 -10.99
N THR A 178 -1.64 -18.48 -11.50
CA THR A 178 -1.74 -19.77 -10.79
C THR A 178 -0.46 -20.60 -10.85
N ALA A 179 0.30 -20.54 -11.95
CA ALA A 179 1.41 -21.47 -12.15
C ALA A 179 2.55 -20.99 -13.06
N ARG A 180 2.30 -20.03 -13.96
CA ARG A 180 3.25 -19.76 -15.06
C ARG A 180 4.04 -18.47 -14.91
N ALA A 181 3.48 -17.47 -14.24
CA ALA A 181 4.18 -16.22 -13.98
C ALA A 181 5.38 -16.47 -13.06
N LYS A 182 6.51 -15.89 -13.44
CA LYS A 182 7.77 -15.92 -12.71
C LYS A 182 8.22 -14.48 -12.50
N ALA A 183 8.54 -14.14 -11.27
CA ALA A 183 9.12 -12.85 -10.95
C ALA A 183 10.48 -12.71 -11.66
N GLU A 184 10.74 -11.55 -12.28
CA GLU A 184 12.03 -11.25 -12.88
C GLU A 184 13.01 -10.77 -11.82
N GLU A 185 14.15 -11.44 -11.68
CA GLU A 185 15.13 -11.19 -10.62
C GLU A 185 15.62 -9.74 -10.55
N ARG A 186 15.70 -9.04 -11.69
CA ARG A 186 16.14 -7.62 -11.74
C ARG A 186 15.29 -6.68 -10.88
N TYR A 187 14.02 -7.02 -10.63
CA TYR A 187 13.13 -6.21 -9.80
C TYR A 187 13.29 -6.46 -8.30
N PHE A 188 14.12 -7.43 -7.90
CA PHE A 188 14.35 -7.83 -6.52
C PHE A 188 15.82 -7.67 -6.16
N LEU A 189 16.11 -7.53 -4.86
CA LEU A 189 17.46 -7.69 -4.34
C LEU A 189 17.86 -9.16 -4.39
N ASN A 190 19.14 -9.43 -4.10
CA ASN A 190 19.70 -10.79 -4.07
C ASN A 190 19.02 -11.72 -3.04
N ASP A 191 18.26 -11.18 -2.09
CA ASP A 191 17.47 -11.98 -1.16
C ASP A 191 16.18 -12.55 -1.78
N GLY A 192 15.80 -12.10 -2.99
CA GLY A 192 14.61 -12.54 -3.69
C GLY A 192 13.31 -12.21 -2.96
N LEU A 193 13.34 -11.29 -1.99
CA LEU A 193 12.19 -10.91 -1.15
C LEU A 193 11.89 -9.42 -1.34
N HIS A 194 12.91 -8.59 -1.17
CA HIS A 194 12.75 -7.14 -1.21
C HIS A 194 12.98 -6.59 -2.63
N LEU A 195 12.34 -5.47 -2.95
CA LEU A 195 12.50 -4.83 -4.25
C LEU A 195 13.87 -4.18 -4.43
N SER A 196 14.38 -4.22 -5.67
CA SER A 196 15.50 -3.40 -6.13
C SER A 196 15.02 -1.97 -6.44
N ASN A 197 15.97 -1.08 -6.81
CA ASN A 197 15.61 0.26 -7.31
C ASN A 197 14.71 0.21 -8.54
N GLU A 198 14.90 -0.78 -9.43
CA GLU A 198 14.01 -0.98 -10.58
C GLU A 198 12.60 -1.40 -10.14
N GLY A 199 12.50 -2.28 -9.14
CA GLY A 199 11.22 -2.66 -8.53
C GLY A 199 10.47 -1.48 -7.92
N TYR A 200 11.15 -0.67 -7.09
CA TYR A 200 10.55 0.54 -6.50
C TYR A 200 10.18 1.59 -7.55
N THR A 201 10.90 1.67 -8.68
CA THR A 201 10.55 2.55 -9.80
C THR A 201 9.20 2.17 -10.41
N ILE A 202 8.89 0.88 -10.52
CA ILE A 202 7.58 0.42 -10.98
C ILE A 202 6.48 0.84 -10.00
N TRP A 203 6.66 0.58 -8.69
CA TRP A 203 5.71 1.02 -7.66
C TRP A 203 5.47 2.52 -7.69
N LYS A 204 6.54 3.33 -7.73
CA LYS A 204 6.45 4.79 -7.87
C LYS A 204 5.54 5.19 -9.02
N LYS A 205 5.80 4.65 -10.22
CA LYS A 205 5.05 4.98 -11.43
C LYS A 205 3.57 4.59 -11.32
N VAL A 206 3.27 3.40 -10.81
CA VAL A 206 1.89 2.92 -10.66
C VAL A 206 1.13 3.76 -9.65
N ILE A 207 1.74 4.07 -8.51
CA ILE A 207 1.13 4.92 -7.48
C ILE A 207 0.88 6.31 -8.03
N GLU A 208 1.88 6.96 -8.63
CA GLU A 208 1.72 8.31 -9.20
C GLU A 208 0.62 8.35 -10.27
N ALA A 209 0.52 7.32 -11.11
CA ALA A 209 -0.56 7.21 -12.10
C ALA A 209 -1.94 7.09 -11.43
N GLU A 210 -2.05 6.31 -10.36
CA GLU A 210 -3.32 6.13 -9.65
C GLU A 210 -3.73 7.38 -8.87
N VAL A 211 -2.76 8.06 -8.26
CA VAL A 211 -2.97 9.36 -7.64
C VAL A 211 -3.46 10.39 -8.65
N GLY A 212 -2.85 10.44 -9.84
CA GLY A 212 -3.31 11.32 -10.92
C GLY A 212 -4.79 11.11 -11.25
N LYS A 213 -5.21 9.86 -11.46
CA LYS A 213 -6.61 9.52 -11.73
C LYS A 213 -7.56 9.96 -10.62
N ILE A 214 -7.19 9.75 -9.35
CA ILE A 214 -8.02 10.11 -8.21
C ILE A 214 -8.19 11.63 -8.11
N LEU A 215 -7.10 12.38 -8.33
CA LEU A 215 -7.14 13.84 -8.30
C LEU A 215 -7.97 14.40 -9.46
N ASP A 216 -7.80 13.86 -10.67
CA ASP A 216 -8.58 14.28 -11.84
C ASP A 216 -10.09 14.04 -11.62
N ALA A 217 -10.45 12.87 -11.09
CA ALA A 217 -11.83 12.54 -10.77
C ALA A 217 -12.45 13.46 -9.70
N SER A 218 -11.64 14.04 -8.82
CA SER A 218 -12.10 14.95 -7.76
C SER A 218 -12.29 16.39 -8.24
N THR A 219 -11.87 16.72 -9.47
CA THR A 219 -11.97 18.08 -10.04
C THR A 219 -13.14 18.28 -10.98
N ASN A 220 -13.79 17.18 -11.41
CA ASN A 220 -14.99 17.19 -12.26
C ASN A 220 -16.26 17.09 -11.41
#